data_AF-A0A0W0WFY7-F1
#
_entry.id   AF-A0A0W0WFY7-F1
#
_cell.length_a   1.000
_cell.length_b   1.000
_cell.length_c   1.000
_cell.angle_alpha   90.00
_cell.angle_beta   90.00
_cell.angle_gamma   90.00
#
_symmetry.space_group_name_H-M   'P 1'
#
loop_
_entity.id
_entity.type
_entity.pdbx_description
1 polymer ?
#
loop_
_entity_poly.entity_id
_entity_poly.type
_entity_poly.pdbx_seq_one_letter_code
_entity_poly.pdbx_strand_id
1 'polypeptide(L)' 'EFYQITFRKKVYDDMDELQKDLDVWLHYYNNERTHQGKMCCGRTPMQTLIDGKQIWKEKLIG' A
#
# COMPACT_ATOMS: atom_id res chain seq x y z
N GLU A 1 -1.52 -5.44 9.44
CA GLU A 1 -2.46 -6.36 8.75
C GLU A 1 -1.74 -7.57 8.16
N PHE A 2 -0.82 -7.41 7.21
CA PHE A 2 -0.08 -8.53 6.59
C PHE A 2 0.56 -9.50 7.60
N TYR A 3 1.64 -9.10 8.30
CA TYR A 3 2.43 -10.02 9.13
C TYR A 3 1.63 -10.78 10.18
N GLN A 4 0.68 -10.10 10.86
CA GLN A 4 -0.17 -10.75 11.86
C GLN A 4 -1.05 -11.84 11.24
N ILE A 5 -1.59 -11.64 10.04
CA ILE A 5 -2.44 -12.63 9.36
C ILE A 5 -1.57 -13.74 8.78
N THR A 6 -0.50 -13.37 8.09
CA THR A 6 0.36 -14.28 7.34
C THR A 6 1.06 -15.27 8.26
N PHE A 7 1.65 -14.82 9.37
CA PHE A 7 2.32 -15.71 10.33
C PHE A 7 1.37 -16.60 11.14
N ARG A 8 0.06 -16.34 11.11
CA ARG A 8 -0.95 -17.29 11.65
C ARG A 8 -1.36 -18.36 10.64
N LYS A 9 -1.12 -18.14 9.35
CA LYS A 9 -1.59 -19.02 8.26
C LYS A 9 -0.48 -19.87 7.65
N LYS A 10 0.75 -19.37 7.65
CA LYS A 10 1.88 -19.98 6.97
C LYS A 10 3.14 -19.83 7.82
N VAL A 11 3.88 -20.92 7.96
CA VAL A 11 5.26 -20.92 8.46
C VAL A 11 6.15 -20.83 7.22
N TYR A 12 7.18 -19.99 7.29
CA TYR A 12 8.12 -19.76 6.20
C TYR A 12 9.44 -20.44 6.53
N ASP A 13 10.00 -21.14 5.54
CA ASP A 13 11.27 -21.84 5.71
C ASP A 13 12.47 -20.90 5.48
N ASP A 14 12.28 -19.85 4.67
CA ASP A 14 13.28 -18.82 4.41
C ASP A 14 12.67 -17.42 4.23
N MET A 15 13.55 -16.42 4.19
CA MET A 15 13.16 -15.01 4.04
C MET A 15 12.68 -14.67 2.63
N ASP A 16 13.16 -15.37 1.60
CA ASP A 16 12.81 -15.08 0.21
C ASP A 16 11.35 -15.45 -0.07
N GLU A 17 10.86 -16.52 0.54
CA GLU A 17 9.45 -16.92 0.46
C GLU A 17 8.53 -15.89 1.14
N LEU A 18 8.92 -15.40 2.33
CA LEU A 18 8.18 -14.32 3.00
C LEU A 18 8.18 -13.04 2.16
N GLN A 19 9.31 -12.71 1.54
CA GLN A 19 9.43 -11.50 0.71
C GLN A 19 8.51 -11.57 -0.51
N LYS A 20 8.42 -12.72 -1.20
CA LYS A 20 7.51 -12.91 -2.34
C LYS A 20 6.06 -12.65 -1.96
N ASP A 21 5.61 -13.22 -0.84
CA ASP A 21 4.23 -13.04 -0.38
C ASP A 21 3.97 -11.58 0.06
N LEU A 22 4.98 -10.93 0.65
CA LEU A 22 4.92 -9.52 1.01
C LEU A 22 4.83 -8.61 -0.22
N ASP A 23 5.62 -8.88 -1.26
CA ASP A 23 5.65 -8.07 -2.49
C ASP A 23 4.30 -8.11 -3.21
N VAL A 24 3.70 -9.30 -3.33
CA VAL A 24 2.35 -9.45 -3.90
C VAL A 24 1.33 -8.70 -3.04
N TRP A 25 1.40 -8.83 -1.72
CA TRP A 25 0.47 -8.15 -0.82
C TRP A 25 0.61 -6.63 -0.90
N LEU A 26 1.84 -6.11 -0.97
CA LEU A 26 2.11 -4.67 -1.12
C LEU A 26 1.59 -4.15 -2.45
N HIS A 27 1.75 -4.89 -3.55
CA HIS A 27 1.21 -4.50 -4.84
C HIS A 27 -0.31 -4.30 -4.75
N TYR A 28 -1.02 -5.31 -4.24
CA TYR A 28 -2.46 -5.26 -4.03
C TYR A 28 -2.86 -4.09 -3.13
N TYR A 29 -2.21 -3.95 -1.97
CA TYR A 29 -2.55 -2.91 -1.01
C TYR A 29 -2.38 -1.50 -1.58
N ASN A 30 -1.28 -1.27 -2.29
CA ASN A 30 -0.91 0.04 -2.80
C ASN A 30 -1.68 0.44 -4.07
N ASN A 31 -2.00 -0.53 -4.94
CA ASN A 31 -2.49 -0.26 -6.29
C ASN A 31 -3.91 -0.72 -6.56
N GLU A 32 -4.46 -1.66 -5.78
CA GLU A 32 -5.76 -2.26 -6.06
C GLU A 32 -6.76 -2.02 -4.92
N ARG A 33 -6.29 -2.02 -3.67
CA ARG A 33 -7.15 -1.78 -2.50
C ARG A 33 -7.53 -0.31 -2.43
N THR A 34 -8.81 -0.04 -2.65
CA THR A 34 -9.37 1.29 -2.41
C THR A 34 -9.59 1.51 -0.91
N HIS A 35 -9.09 2.61 -0.37
CA HIS A 35 -9.33 2.96 1.02
C HIS A 35 -10.64 3.75 1.12
N GLN A 36 -11.62 3.21 1.85
CA GLN A 36 -12.94 3.86 2.06
C GLN A 36 -12.91 5.03 3.07
N GLY A 37 -11.73 5.61 3.34
CA GLY A 37 -11.66 6.83 4.14
C GLY A 37 -12.34 7.98 3.38
N LYS A 38 -13.16 8.79 4.07
CA LYS A 38 -13.83 9.98 3.48
C LYS A 38 -12.86 10.86 2.69
N MET A 39 -11.61 10.96 3.13
CA MET A 39 -10.56 11.77 2.49
C MET A 39 -9.90 11.09 1.27
N CYS A 40 -9.91 9.76 1.23
CA CYS A 40 -9.32 9.00 0.13
C CYS A 40 -10.28 8.90 -1.06
N CYS A 41 -11.57 9.17 -0.89
CA CYS A 41 -12.58 9.20 -1.97
C CYS A 41 -12.60 7.91 -2.81
N GLY A 42 -12.34 6.76 -2.20
CA GLY A 42 -12.24 5.47 -2.93
C GLY A 42 -11.00 5.33 -3.78
N ARG A 43 -10.01 6.23 -3.69
CA ARG A 43 -8.70 6.09 -4.32
C ARG A 43 -7.86 5.04 -3.60
N THR A 44 -6.92 4.48 -4.35
CA THR A 44 -5.88 3.61 -3.79
C THR A 44 -4.80 4.47 -3.11
N PRO A 45 -3.97 3.88 -2.23
CA PRO A 45 -2.85 4.59 -1.61
C PRO A 45 -1.93 5.28 -2.64
N MET A 46 -1.60 4.61 -3.74
CA MET A 46 -0.73 5.19 -4.77
C MET A 46 -1.36 6.37 -5.49
N GLN A 47 -2.65 6.29 -5.83
CA GLN A 47 -3.38 7.43 -6.41
C GLN A 47 -3.37 8.63 -5.44
N THR A 48 -3.63 8.38 -4.16
CA THR A 48 -3.63 9.42 -3.12
C THR A 48 -2.25 10.09 -2.99
N LEU A 49 -1.17 9.31 -3.05
CA LEU A 49 0.21 9.81 -3.01
C LEU A 49 0.54 10.70 -4.21
N ILE A 50 0.18 10.27 -5.42
CA ILE A 50 0.44 11.01 -6.65
C ILE A 50 -0.31 12.35 -6.64
N ASP A 51 -1.59 12.33 -6.25
CA ASP A 51 -2.40 13.54 -6.13
C ASP A 51 -1.80 14.52 -5.10
N GLY A 52 -1.35 14.00 -3.94
CA GLY A 52 -0.69 14.80 -2.91
C GLY A 52 0.62 15.45 -3.39
N LYS A 53 1.39 14.74 -4.22
CA LYS A 53 2.64 15.27 -4.80
C LYS A 53 2.40 16.46 -5.72
N GLN A 54 1.30 16.44 -6.47
CA GLN A 54 0.92 17.55 -7.34
C GLN A 54 0.58 18.81 -6.51
N ILE A 55 -0.25 18.65 -5.47
CA ILE A 55 -0.62 19.73 -4.55
C ILE A 55 0.63 20.33 -3.88
N TRP A 56 1.59 19.48 -3.48
CA TRP A 56 2.83 19.95 -2.87
C TRP A 56 3.66 20.80 -3.85
N LYS A 57 3.80 20.37 -5.11
CA LYS A 57 4.53 21.14 -6.14
C LYS A 57 3.91 22.52 -6.38
N GLU A 58 2.58 22.60 -6.43
CA GLU A 58 1.85 23.87 -6.59
C GLU A 58 2.11 24.83 -5.44
N LYS A 59 2.27 24.32 -4.22
CA LYS A 59 2.59 25.12 -3.02
C LYS A 59 4.06 25.53 -2.92
N LEU A 60 4.98 24.80 -3.56
CA LEU A 60 6.42 25.08 -3.48
C LEU A 60 6.87 26.22 -4.40
N ILE A 61 6.04 26.59 -5.38
CA ILE A 61 6.32 27.66 -6.35
C ILE A 61 5.63 28.98 -5.90
N GLY A 62 5.17 29.05 -4.65
CA GLY A 62 4.58 30.25 -4.02
C GLY A 62 5.56 31.00 -3.13
#